data_AF-A0A453Q3I1-F1
#
_entry.id   AF-A0A453Q3I1-F1
#
_cell.length_a   1.000
_cell.length_b   1.000
_cell.length_c   1.000
_cell.angle_alpha   90.00
_cell.angle_beta   90.00
_cell.angle_gamma   90.00
#
_symmetry.space_group_name_H-M   'P 1'
#
loop_
_entity.id
_entity.type
_entity.pdbx_description
1 polymer ?
#
loop_
_entity_poly.entity_id
_entity_poly.type
_entity_poly.pdbx_seq_one_letter_code
_entity_poly.pdbx_strand_id
1 'polypeptide(L)'
;MFLLEAAPFVVEFCITVWNHKCHMESQKSYSEKTDVKWEPSDPDFKHKDLAKLTIYGFQSDDNFTGHISRVMEAAVNIKEVSLHDRKVCKVCAVKFPHVEVHPSSYPRTSDEKDLLRNKITETLPKASPAVIHFRS
;
A
#
# COMPACT_ATOMS: atom_id res chain seq x y z
N MET A 1 -12.84 -0.02 -2.52
CA MET A 1 -12.30 1.10 -1.70
C MET A 1 -12.98 1.29 -0.33
N PHE A 2 -13.71 0.29 0.16
CA PHE A 2 -14.55 0.32 1.37
C PHE A 2 -13.91 0.94 2.64
N LEU A 3 -12.61 0.73 2.86
CA LEU A 3 -11.94 1.25 4.07
C LEU A 3 -11.95 2.78 4.15
N LEU A 4 -11.79 3.47 3.02
CA LEU A 4 -11.83 4.94 2.98
C LEU A 4 -13.27 5.47 3.09
N GLU A 5 -14.24 4.75 2.53
CA GLU A 5 -15.67 5.08 2.67
C GLU A 5 -16.14 4.94 4.13
N ALA A 6 -15.65 3.92 4.83
CA ALA A 6 -15.99 3.65 6.23
C ALA A 6 -15.32 4.62 7.22
N ALA A 7 -14.30 5.38 6.78
CA ALA A 7 -13.51 6.26 7.64
C ALA A 7 -13.35 7.68 7.02
N PRO A 8 -14.45 8.42 6.77
CA PRO A 8 -14.43 9.65 5.97
C PRO A 8 -13.57 10.80 6.52
N PHE A 9 -13.22 10.75 7.81
CA PHE A 9 -12.43 11.77 8.51
C PHE A 9 -10.98 11.34 8.76
N VAL A 10 -10.54 10.19 8.22
CA VAL A 10 -9.17 9.72 8.44
C VAL A 10 -8.19 10.67 7.74
N VAL A 11 -7.25 11.22 8.50
CA VAL A 11 -6.22 12.14 7.97
C VAL A 11 -4.97 11.39 7.53
N GLU A 12 -4.59 10.35 8.27
CA GLU A 12 -3.45 9.49 7.97
C GLU A 12 -3.88 8.03 7.96
N PHE A 13 -3.59 7.33 6.87
CA PHE A 13 -3.91 5.92 6.73
C PHE A 13 -2.64 5.09 6.56
N CYS A 14 -2.46 4.10 7.44
CA CYS A 14 -1.25 3.29 7.53
C CYS A 14 -1.56 1.81 7.32
N ILE A 15 -0.88 1.19 6.37
CA ILE A 15 -1.00 -0.23 6.04
C ILE A 15 0.33 -0.92 6.35
N THR A 16 0.28 -2.05 7.03
CA THR A 16 1.47 -2.92 7.21
C THR A 16 1.19 -4.28 6.60
N VAL A 17 1.95 -4.64 5.57
CA VAL A 17 1.83 -5.92 4.88
C VAL A 17 2.89 -6.89 5.40
N TRP A 18 2.43 -8.06 5.83
CA TRP A 18 3.28 -9.16 6.25
C TRP A 18 3.11 -10.33 5.29
N ASN A 19 4.21 -10.82 4.73
CA ASN A 19 4.22 -11.98 3.83
C ASN A 19 4.39 -13.32 4.58
N HIS A 20 4.20 -13.33 5.89
CA HIS A 20 4.41 -14.50 6.74
C HIS A 20 3.36 -14.57 7.85
N LYS A 21 3.12 -15.79 8.34
CA LYS A 21 2.10 -16.07 9.37
C LYS A 21 2.64 -16.05 10.81
N CYS A 22 3.86 -15.54 11.04
CA CYS A 22 4.54 -15.62 12.35
C CYS A 22 3.78 -14.99 13.53
N HIS A 23 2.82 -14.09 13.29
CA HIS A 23 1.99 -13.42 14.32
C HIS A 23 0.50 -13.77 14.27
N MET A 24 0.06 -14.57 13.31
CA MET A 24 -1.30 -15.10 13.35
C MET A 24 -1.31 -16.24 14.36
N GLU A 25 -1.63 -15.95 15.63
CA GLU A 25 -2.50 -16.88 16.35
C GLU A 25 -3.61 -17.22 15.38
N SER A 26 -3.82 -18.50 15.13
CA SER A 26 -4.72 -18.99 14.09
C SER A 26 -6.12 -18.39 14.25
N GLN A 27 -6.33 -17.18 13.74
CA GLN A 27 -7.63 -16.72 13.34
C GLN A 27 -7.95 -17.64 12.18
N LYS A 28 -8.69 -18.70 12.51
CA LYS A 28 -9.41 -19.53 11.56
C LYS A 28 -10.51 -18.66 10.93
N SER A 29 -10.13 -17.54 10.31
CA SER A 29 -11.00 -16.82 9.42
C SER A 29 -11.06 -17.66 8.16
N TYR A 30 -12.01 -18.58 8.12
CA TYR A 30 -12.46 -19.23 6.90
C TYR A 30 -13.20 -18.15 6.08
N SER A 31 -12.44 -17.20 5.53
CA SER A 31 -12.97 -16.36 4.48
C SER A 31 -12.62 -17.04 3.18
N GLU A 32 -13.64 -17.28 2.36
CA GLU A 32 -13.41 -17.57 0.96
C GLU A 32 -12.58 -16.42 0.37
N LYS A 33 -11.65 -16.74 -0.53
CA LYS A 33 -10.95 -15.72 -1.31
C LYS A 33 -11.98 -15.12 -2.26
N THR A 34 -12.70 -14.12 -1.77
CA THR A 34 -13.56 -13.29 -2.60
C THR A 34 -12.69 -12.23 -3.27
N ASP A 35 -13.00 -11.90 -4.52
CA ASP A 35 -12.36 -10.77 -5.19
C ASP A 35 -12.58 -9.50 -4.37
N VAL A 36 -11.48 -8.89 -3.94
CA VAL A 36 -11.52 -7.61 -3.24
C VAL A 36 -11.93 -6.55 -4.26
N LYS A 37 -13.09 -5.93 -4.06
CA LYS A 37 -13.52 -4.79 -4.86
C LYS A 37 -12.65 -3.57 -4.51
N TRP A 38 -11.62 -3.36 -5.31
CA TRP A 38 -10.69 -2.25 -5.16
C TRP A 38 -11.32 -0.91 -5.51
N GLU A 39 -12.31 -0.90 -6.41
CA GLU A 39 -13.10 0.26 -6.81
C GLU A 39 -14.00 0.75 -5.66
N PRO A 40 -14.31 2.07 -5.62
CA PRO A 40 -15.32 2.58 -4.69
C PRO A 40 -16.70 2.00 -5.02
N SER A 41 -17.58 1.97 -4.03
CA SER A 41 -18.99 1.66 -4.23
C SER A 41 -19.70 2.78 -5.00
N ASP A 42 -19.23 4.02 -4.87
CA ASP A 42 -19.69 5.19 -5.61
C ASP A 42 -18.56 5.69 -6.54
N PRO A 43 -18.74 5.71 -7.88
CA PRO A 43 -17.71 6.19 -8.81
C PRO A 43 -17.34 7.66 -8.59
N ASP A 44 -18.21 8.47 -7.98
CA ASP A 44 -17.96 9.87 -7.64
C ASP A 44 -17.38 10.06 -6.23
N PHE A 45 -17.04 8.96 -5.54
CA PHE A 45 -16.49 9.00 -4.19
C PHE A 45 -15.21 9.84 -4.12
N LYS A 46 -15.20 10.78 -3.16
CA LYS A 46 -14.06 11.65 -2.88
C LYS A 46 -13.80 11.72 -1.39
N HIS A 47 -12.64 11.23 -0.98
CA HIS A 47 -12.17 11.34 0.39
C HIS A 47 -11.51 12.71 0.61
N LYS A 48 -12.06 13.51 1.52
CA LYS A 48 -11.63 14.92 1.70
C LYS A 48 -10.53 15.11 2.73
N ASP A 49 -10.39 14.22 3.71
CA ASP A 49 -9.48 14.49 4.85
C ASP A 49 -8.15 13.75 4.78
N LEU A 50 -8.06 12.67 4.00
CA LEU A 50 -6.85 11.86 3.86
C LEU A 50 -5.74 12.68 3.21
N ALA A 51 -4.76 13.04 4.03
CA ALA A 51 -3.57 13.79 3.63
C ALA A 51 -2.36 12.87 3.38
N LYS A 52 -2.32 11.69 4.04
CA LYS A 52 -1.16 10.81 4.02
C LYS A 52 -1.52 9.33 3.95
N LEU A 53 -0.88 8.64 3.02
CA LEU A 53 -0.87 7.17 2.94
C LEU A 53 0.52 6.64 3.28
N THR A 54 0.62 5.68 4.19
CA THR A 54 1.87 4.98 4.51
C THR A 54 1.71 3.48 4.31
N ILE A 55 2.62 2.85 3.56
CA ILE A 55 2.62 1.40 3.33
C ILE A 55 3.96 0.81 3.75
N TYR A 56 3.94 -0.08 4.74
CA TYR A 56 5.09 -0.93 5.11
C TYR A 56 4.98 -2.28 4.43
N GLY A 57 6.10 -2.78 3.89
CA GLY A 57 6.10 -4.02 3.10
C GLY A 57 5.61 -3.81 1.67
N PHE A 58 5.85 -2.61 1.11
CA PHE A 58 5.54 -2.31 -0.28
C PHE A 58 6.29 -3.25 -1.23
N GLN A 59 5.59 -3.70 -2.27
CA GLN A 59 6.10 -4.49 -3.38
C GLN A 59 5.80 -3.79 -4.71
N SER A 60 6.64 -3.99 -5.71
CA SER A 60 6.53 -3.31 -7.01
C SER A 60 5.47 -3.90 -7.95
N ASP A 61 4.61 -4.80 -7.47
CA ASP A 61 3.60 -5.47 -8.28
C ASP A 61 2.36 -4.61 -8.54
N ASP A 62 1.57 -5.04 -9.53
CA ASP A 62 0.40 -4.32 -10.03
C ASP A 62 -0.68 -4.09 -8.96
N ASN A 63 -0.78 -4.96 -7.96
CA ASN A 63 -1.77 -4.79 -6.91
C ASN A 63 -1.45 -3.58 -6.05
N PHE A 64 -0.19 -3.45 -5.63
CA PHE A 64 0.25 -2.30 -4.83
C PHE A 64 0.17 -1.00 -5.63
N THR A 65 0.76 -0.98 -6.84
CA THR A 65 0.76 0.24 -7.64
C THR A 65 -0.67 0.66 -8.00
N GLY A 66 -1.51 -0.29 -8.41
CA GLY A 66 -2.91 -0.02 -8.73
C GLY A 66 -3.75 0.38 -7.52
N HIS A 67 -3.46 -0.15 -6.32
CA HIS A 67 -4.14 0.29 -5.10
C HIS A 67 -3.78 1.74 -4.75
N ILE A 68 -2.49 2.09 -4.82
CA ILE A 68 -2.01 3.44 -4.53
C ILE A 68 -2.62 4.44 -5.52
N SER A 69 -2.62 4.14 -6.83
CA SER A 69 -3.24 5.01 -7.84
C SER A 69 -4.71 5.30 -7.51
N ARG A 70 -5.50 4.27 -7.21
CA ARG A 70 -6.93 4.44 -6.84
C ARG A 70 -7.12 5.27 -5.58
N VAL A 71 -6.29 5.07 -4.55
CA VAL A 71 -6.34 5.90 -3.33
C VAL A 71 -6.02 7.35 -3.66
N MET A 72 -5.01 7.60 -4.51
CA MET A 72 -4.65 8.96 -4.94
C MET A 72 -5.74 9.62 -5.81
N GLU A 73 -6.48 8.84 -6.61
CA GLU A 73 -7.64 9.33 -7.39
C GLU A 73 -8.80 9.72 -6.46
N ALA A 74 -9.06 8.92 -5.44
CA ALA A 74 -10.16 9.12 -4.50
C ALA A 74 -9.88 10.23 -3.47
N ALA A 75 -8.65 10.34 -3.00
CA ALA A 75 -8.27 11.25 -1.92
C ALA A 75 -7.83 12.61 -2.49
N VAL A 76 -8.79 13.51 -2.66
CA VAL A 76 -8.57 14.82 -3.33
C VAL A 76 -7.54 15.71 -2.64
N ASN A 77 -7.30 15.50 -1.34
CA ASN A 77 -6.37 16.29 -0.53
C ASN A 77 -5.12 15.50 -0.13
N ILE A 78 -4.84 14.37 -0.77
CA ILE A 78 -3.63 13.60 -0.47
C ILE A 78 -2.39 14.39 -0.87
N LYS A 79 -1.43 14.45 0.06
CA LYS A 79 -0.19 15.22 -0.10
C LYS A 79 1.04 14.31 -0.11
N GLU A 80 0.99 13.22 0.63
CA GLU A 80 2.13 12.35 0.85
C GLU A 80 1.75 10.88 0.70
N VAL A 81 2.51 10.14 -0.10
CA VAL A 81 2.51 8.67 -0.11
C VAL A 81 3.90 8.20 0.31
N SER A 82 3.99 7.55 1.46
CA SER A 82 5.23 7.01 2.03
C SER A 82 5.27 5.49 1.90
N LEU A 83 6.12 5.01 1.00
CA LEU A 83 6.32 3.60 0.70
C LEU A 83 7.58 3.11 1.39
N HIS A 84 7.44 2.09 2.23
CA HIS A 84 8.52 1.51 2.99
C HIS A 84 8.73 0.05 2.61
N ASP A 85 9.99 -0.39 2.65
CA ASP A 85 10.33 -1.80 2.57
C ASP A 85 9.71 -2.55 3.77
N ARG A 86 9.73 -3.87 3.70
CA ARG A 86 9.22 -4.72 4.78
C ARG A 86 9.97 -4.46 6.09
N LYS A 87 9.23 -4.46 7.19
CA LYS A 87 9.84 -4.54 8.52
C LYS A 87 10.40 -5.95 8.73
N VAL A 88 11.55 -6.05 9.38
CA VAL A 88 12.08 -7.34 9.82
C VAL A 88 11.17 -7.89 10.91
N CYS A 89 10.57 -9.06 10.68
CA CYS A 89 9.85 -9.76 11.74
C CYS A 89 10.85 -10.45 12.66
N LYS A 90 10.90 -10.02 13.92
CA LYS A 90 11.77 -10.61 14.94
C LYS A 90 11.51 -12.11 15.12
N VAL A 91 10.24 -12.53 15.09
CA VAL A 91 9.85 -13.95 15.22
C VAL A 91 10.38 -14.77 14.05
N CYS A 92 10.19 -14.31 12.81
CA CYS A 92 10.69 -15.06 11.67
C CYS A 92 12.22 -15.01 11.56
N ALA A 93 12.87 -13.92 11.96
CA ALA A 93 14.32 -13.80 11.98
C ALA A 93 14.96 -14.84 12.93
N VAL A 94 14.32 -15.12 14.07
CA VAL A 94 14.77 -16.17 15.01
C VAL A 94 14.42 -17.57 14.52
N LYS A 95 13.20 -17.77 14.01
CA LYS A 95 12.71 -19.10 13.60
C LYS A 95 13.31 -19.60 12.27
N PHE A 96 13.66 -18.68 11.39
CA PHE A 96 14.12 -18.97 10.03
C PHE A 96 15.39 -18.18 9.70
N PRO A 97 16.52 -18.44 10.39
CA PRO A 97 17.77 -17.69 10.19
C PRO A 97 18.39 -17.87 8.79
N HIS A 98 18.00 -18.94 8.07
CA HIS A 98 18.57 -19.33 6.77
C HIS A 98 17.56 -19.45 5.63
N VAL A 99 16.26 -19.20 5.88
CA VAL A 99 15.30 -19.17 4.77
C VAL A 99 15.54 -17.85 4.06
N GLU A 100 15.89 -17.92 2.77
CA GLU A 100 15.89 -16.75 1.89
C GLU A 100 14.56 -16.05 2.06
N VAL A 101 14.59 -14.95 2.82
CA VAL A 101 13.41 -14.18 3.12
C VAL A 101 12.95 -13.64 1.78
N HIS A 102 11.92 -14.26 1.18
CA HIS A 102 11.46 -14.05 -0.19
C HIS A 102 11.88 -12.67 -0.69
N PRO A 103 12.77 -12.55 -1.70
CA PRO A 103 13.37 -11.28 -2.06
C PRO A 103 12.30 -10.19 -2.13
N SER A 104 12.50 -9.11 -1.37
CA SER A 104 11.59 -7.97 -1.44
C SER A 104 11.73 -7.38 -2.83
N SER A 105 10.62 -7.23 -3.55
CA SER A 105 10.58 -6.50 -4.82
C SER A 105 10.55 -4.98 -4.61
N TYR A 106 10.83 -4.53 -3.38
CA TYR A 106 10.97 -3.11 -3.08
C TYR A 106 12.11 -2.49 -3.93
N PRO A 107 11.85 -1.36 -4.61
CA PRO A 107 12.82 -0.75 -5.51
C PRO A 107 14.06 -0.24 -4.77
N ARG A 108 15.24 -0.58 -5.28
CA ARG A 108 16.53 -0.26 -4.68
C ARG A 108 17.21 0.92 -5.38
N THR A 109 17.06 1.03 -6.69
CA THR A 109 17.70 2.08 -7.49
C THR A 109 16.80 3.31 -7.65
N SER A 110 17.38 4.46 -8.04
CA SER A 110 16.60 5.64 -8.43
C SER A 110 15.68 5.34 -9.61
N ASP A 111 16.19 4.63 -10.60
CA ASP A 111 15.49 4.39 -11.86
C ASP A 111 14.26 3.50 -11.65
N GLU A 112 14.37 2.48 -10.80
CA GLU A 112 13.24 1.63 -10.39
C GLU A 112 12.16 2.45 -9.66
N LYS A 113 12.58 3.35 -8.75
CA LYS A 113 11.66 4.23 -8.01
C LYS A 113 10.96 5.22 -8.94
N ASP A 114 11.68 5.75 -9.92
CA ASP A 114 11.13 6.69 -10.89
C ASP A 114 10.15 6.01 -11.84
N LEU A 115 10.48 4.80 -12.31
CA LEU A 115 9.57 3.99 -13.12
C LEU A 115 8.27 3.67 -12.35
N LEU A 116 8.38 3.31 -11.08
CA LEU A 116 7.21 3.06 -10.24
C LEU A 116 6.40 4.33 -9.96
N ARG A 117 7.05 5.48 -9.74
CA ARG A 117 6.35 6.75 -9.59
C ARG A 117 5.54 7.05 -10.84
N ASN A 118 6.15 6.94 -12.02
CA ASN A 118 5.50 7.17 -13.29
C ASN A 118 4.30 6.24 -13.46
N LYS A 119 4.46 4.94 -13.20
CA LYS A 119 3.40 3.93 -13.28
C LYS A 119 2.24 4.23 -12.33
N ILE A 120 2.52 4.65 -11.08
CA ILE A 120 1.47 5.01 -10.12
C ILE A 120 0.73 6.27 -10.57
N THR A 121 1.44 7.24 -11.14
CA THR A 121 0.87 8.52 -11.56
C THR A 121 0.25 8.52 -12.96
N GLU A 122 0.48 7.48 -13.76
CA GLU A 122 0.04 7.40 -15.16
C GLU A 122 -1.47 7.53 -15.31
N THR A 123 -2.23 6.94 -14.38
CA THR A 123 -3.70 7.01 -14.40
C THR A 123 -4.26 8.25 -13.72
N LEU A 124 -3.40 9.05 -13.06
CA LEU A 124 -3.83 10.24 -12.33
C LEU A 124 -4.09 11.41 -13.27
N PRO A 125 -5.08 12.27 -12.95
CA PRO A 125 -5.16 13.59 -13.55
C PRO A 125 -3.83 14.34 -13.38
N LYS A 126 -3.37 15.05 -14.43
CA LYS A 126 -2.08 15.78 -14.50
C LYS A 126 -1.78 16.76 -13.35
N ALA A 127 -2.70 16.96 -12.41
CA ALA A 127 -2.64 17.93 -11.32
C ALA A 127 -2.65 17.30 -9.92
N SER A 128 -2.36 16.01 -9.74
CA SER A 128 -2.24 15.43 -8.39
C SER A 128 -1.02 16.02 -7.67
N PRO A 129 -1.18 16.72 -6.53
CA PRO A 129 -0.07 17.36 -5.81
C PRO A 129 0.71 16.38 -4.91
N ALA A 130 0.32 15.11 -4.90
CA ALA A 130 0.83 14.14 -3.96
C ALA A 130 2.25 13.69 -4.31
N VAL A 131 3.16 13.78 -3.33
CA VAL A 131 4.55 13.35 -3.48
C VAL A 131 4.70 11.91 -3.01
N ILE A 132 5.27 11.06 -3.87
CA ILE A 132 5.56 9.66 -3.56
C ILE A 132 7.02 9.55 -3.07
N HIS A 133 7.18 9.15 -1.81
CA HIS A 133 8.46 8.91 -1.15
C HIS A 133 8.71 7.42 -0.97
N PHE A 134 9.86 6.95 -1.44
CA PHE A 134 10.39 5.63 -1.13
C PHE A 134 11.36 5.73 0.04
N ARG A 135 10.98 5.23 1.20
CA ARG A 135 11.72 5.33 2.46
C ARG A 135 12.24 3.94 2.88
N SER A 136 13.53 3.72 2.66
CA SER A 136 14.28 2.55 3.16
C SER A 136 14.62 2.70 4.63
#